data_AF-G7JDK4-F1
#
_entry.id   AF-G7JDK4-F1
#
_cell.length_a   1.000
_cell.length_b   1.000
_cell.length_c   1.000
_cell.angle_alpha   90.00
_cell.angle_beta   90.00
_cell.angle_gamma   90.00
#
_symmetry.space_group_name_H-M   'P 1'
#
loop_
_entity.id
_entity.type
_entity.pdbx_description
1 polymer ?
#
loop_
_entity_poly.entity_id
_entity_poly.type
_entity_poly.pdbx_seq_one_letter_code
_entity_poly.pdbx_strand_id
1 'polypeptide(L)'
;MVLIRFVRWNARGQPVGKESEGFVSYVGVIVCRMVPISIENWRAPKMKPYKENVLDEIRKDYIFGDEHENHVKMEAGRLFTTFKTTFTRLYMRDTNLDVVDKSPKDKYPPHRTRALGCLCSSEKGVRKIEKEL
;
A
#
# COMPACT_ATOMS: atom_id res chain seq x y z
N MET A 1 -11.58 -16.48 -15.04
CA MET A 1 -12.74 -16.00 -14.25
C MET A 1 -12.21 -15.01 -13.23
N VAL A 2 -12.42 -13.70 -13.41
CA VAL A 2 -12.06 -12.70 -12.39
C VAL A 2 -13.18 -12.72 -11.36
N LEU A 3 -12.87 -13.07 -10.11
CA LEU A 3 -13.85 -13.07 -9.03
C LEU A 3 -13.95 -11.65 -8.49
N ILE A 4 -14.95 -10.91 -8.96
CA ILE A 4 -15.25 -9.57 -8.47
C ILE A 4 -15.82 -9.67 -7.04
N ARG A 5 -15.33 -8.83 -6.12
CA ARG A 5 -15.65 -8.88 -4.69
C ARG A 5 -16.48 -7.68 -4.25
N PHE A 6 -17.50 -7.90 -3.44
CA PHE A 6 -18.35 -6.84 -2.90
C PHE A 6 -17.85 -6.38 -1.53
N VAL A 7 -17.62 -5.07 -1.37
CA VAL A 7 -17.25 -4.48 -0.08
C VAL A 7 -18.50 -4.06 0.66
N ARG A 8 -18.66 -4.52 1.91
CA ARG A 8 -19.72 -4.06 2.81
C ARG A 8 -19.22 -2.89 3.64
N TRP A 9 -20.12 -1.98 4.00
CA TRP A 9 -19.79 -0.75 4.70
C TRP A 9 -20.65 -0.60 5.95
N ASN A 10 -20.09 -0.04 7.02
CA ASN A 10 -20.85 0.32 8.22
C ASN A 10 -21.42 1.75 8.12
N ALA A 11 -22.25 2.15 9.08
CA ALA A 11 -22.83 3.50 9.13
C ALA A 11 -21.79 4.64 9.24
N ARG A 12 -20.53 4.32 9.57
CA ARG A 12 -19.40 5.26 9.61
C ARG A 12 -18.60 5.30 8.30
N GLY A 13 -19.05 4.58 7.26
CA GLY A 13 -18.38 4.51 5.96
C GLY A 13 -17.07 3.71 5.98
N GLN A 14 -16.89 2.78 6.93
CA GLN A 14 -15.72 1.90 6.98
C GLN A 14 -16.05 0.52 6.38
N PRO A 15 -15.09 -0.13 5.70
CA PRO A 15 -15.29 -1.46 5.16
C PRO A 15 -15.40 -2.49 6.29
N VAL A 16 -16.39 -3.38 6.19
CA VAL A 16 -16.69 -4.43 7.19
C VAL A 16 -16.97 -5.77 6.51
N GLY A 17 -16.94 -6.86 7.28
CA GLY A 17 -17.21 -8.21 6.80
C GLY A 17 -15.97 -8.94 6.28
N LYS A 18 -16.17 -10.11 5.66
CA LYS A 18 -15.08 -11.03 5.29
C LYS A 18 -14.07 -10.43 4.31
N GLU A 19 -14.52 -9.56 3.41
CA GLU A 19 -13.69 -8.96 2.37
C GLU A 19 -12.97 -7.68 2.82
N SER A 20 -13.24 -7.15 4.03
CA SER A 20 -12.72 -5.82 4.43
C SER A 20 -11.20 -5.81 4.59
N GLU A 21 -10.62 -6.82 5.24
CA GLU A 21 -9.17 -6.92 5.43
C GLU A 21 -8.46 -7.07 4.08
N GLY A 22 -8.97 -7.96 3.22
CA GLY A 22 -8.44 -8.15 1.86
C GLY A 22 -8.52 -6.87 1.03
N PHE A 23 -9.63 -6.14 1.13
CA PHE A 23 -9.82 -4.86 0.46
C PHE A 23 -8.78 -3.82 0.91
N VAL A 24 -8.61 -3.60 2.22
CA VAL A 24 -7.66 -2.61 2.74
C VAL A 24 -6.21 -2.97 2.36
N SER A 25 -5.84 -4.25 2.46
CA SER A 25 -4.53 -4.73 2.01
C SER A 25 -4.32 -4.50 0.52
N TYR A 26 -5.35 -4.77 -0.30
CA TYR A 26 -5.28 -4.54 -1.75
C TYR A 26 -5.11 -3.06 -2.10
N VAL A 27 -5.88 -2.17 -1.46
CA VAL A 27 -5.72 -0.71 -1.60
C VAL A 27 -4.27 -0.29 -1.30
N GLY A 28 -3.69 -0.84 -0.23
CA GLY A 28 -2.30 -0.60 0.15
C GLY A 28 -1.30 -1.02 -0.94
N VAL A 29 -1.48 -2.20 -1.53
CA VAL A 29 -0.63 -2.70 -2.62
C VAL A 29 -0.75 -1.80 -3.86
N ILE A 30 -1.98 -1.46 -4.27
CA ILE A 30 -2.21 -0.66 -5.47
C ILE A 30 -1.62 0.73 -5.33
N VAL A 31 -1.83 1.42 -4.19
CA VAL A 31 -1.28 2.76 -4.00
C VAL A 31 0.24 2.76 -3.97
N CYS A 32 0.88 1.78 -3.33
CA CYS A 32 2.34 1.69 -3.28
C CYS A 32 2.96 1.33 -4.65
N ARG A 33 2.23 0.60 -5.50
CA ARG A 33 2.67 0.23 -6.85
C ARG A 33 2.54 1.38 -7.84
N MET A 34 1.48 2.17 -7.75
CA MET A 34 1.12 3.17 -8.77
C MET A 34 1.60 4.58 -8.46
N VAL A 35 1.88 4.90 -7.19
CA VAL A 35 2.25 6.24 -6.75
C VAL A 35 3.77 6.30 -6.51
N PRO A 36 4.50 7.14 -7.27
CA PRO A 36 5.93 7.33 -7.05
C PRO A 36 6.27 7.74 -5.61
N ILE A 37 7.29 7.11 -5.02
CA ILE A 37 7.72 7.40 -3.63
C ILE A 37 8.25 8.84 -3.44
N SER A 38 8.72 9.47 -4.51
CA SER A 38 9.16 10.88 -4.54
C SER A 38 8.04 11.88 -4.27
N ILE A 39 6.79 11.44 -4.27
CA ILE A 39 5.65 12.30 -3.97
C ILE A 39 5.61 12.62 -2.47
N GLU A 40 5.78 13.90 -2.18
CA GLU A 40 5.79 14.41 -0.82
C GLU A 40 4.39 14.40 -0.18
N ASN A 41 3.37 14.88 -0.89
CA ASN A 41 2.06 15.18 -0.33
C ASN A 41 0.90 14.58 -1.15
N TRP A 42 0.24 13.57 -0.59
CA TRP A 42 -0.97 12.94 -1.17
C TRP A 42 -2.14 13.92 -1.36
N ARG A 43 -2.21 14.99 -0.54
CA ARG A 43 -3.30 15.97 -0.59
C ARG A 43 -3.11 17.03 -1.68
N ALA A 44 -1.95 17.07 -2.34
CA ALA A 44 -1.68 18.08 -3.36
C ALA A 44 -2.62 17.93 -4.58
N PRO A 45 -3.03 19.05 -5.23
CA PRO A 45 -3.90 19.00 -6.42
C PRO A 45 -3.33 18.16 -7.57
N LYS A 46 -2.00 18.18 -7.75
CA LYS A 46 -1.27 17.36 -8.75
C LYS A 46 -1.45 15.85 -8.58
N MET A 47 -2.00 15.40 -7.45
CA MET A 47 -2.29 13.98 -7.17
C MET A 47 -3.60 13.49 -7.74
N LYS A 48 -4.45 14.37 -8.26
CA LYS A 48 -5.75 14.01 -8.84
C LYS A 48 -5.66 12.84 -9.85
N PRO A 49 -4.78 12.85 -10.87
CA PRO A 49 -4.69 11.73 -11.82
C PRO A 49 -4.26 10.41 -11.17
N TYR A 50 -3.35 10.46 -10.19
CA TYR A 50 -2.93 9.25 -9.46
C TYR A 50 -4.06 8.66 -8.62
N LYS A 51 -4.89 9.52 -7.99
CA LYS A 51 -6.04 9.09 -7.20
C LYS A 51 -7.09 8.41 -8.06
N GLU A 52 -7.36 8.96 -9.24
CA GLU A 52 -8.30 8.41 -10.22
C GLU A 52 -7.79 7.06 -10.73
N ASN A 53 -6.54 6.98 -11.18
CA ASN A 53 -5.94 5.72 -11.64
C ASN A 53 -5.93 4.62 -10.56
N VAL A 54 -5.63 4.97 -9.31
CA VAL A 54 -5.67 4.03 -8.19
C VAL A 54 -7.10 3.51 -7.95
N LEU A 55 -8.10 4.39 -8.00
CA LEU A 55 -9.49 3.96 -7.87
C LEU A 55 -9.94 3.05 -9.01
N ASP A 56 -9.61 3.41 -10.25
CA ASP A 56 -9.96 2.63 -11.42
C ASP A 56 -9.34 1.23 -11.37
N GLU A 57 -8.11 1.13 -10.87
CA GLU A 57 -7.46 -0.17 -10.65
C GLU A 57 -8.16 -0.98 -9.55
N ILE A 58 -8.53 -0.35 -8.43
CA ILE A 58 -9.24 -1.04 -7.34
C ILE A 58 -10.62 -1.55 -7.82
N ARG A 59 -11.31 -0.76 -8.65
CA ARG A 59 -12.64 -1.10 -9.21
C ARG A 59 -12.64 -2.33 -10.12
N LYS A 60 -11.49 -2.77 -10.62
CA LYS A 60 -11.38 -4.01 -11.42
C LYS A 60 -11.64 -5.27 -10.59
N ASP A 61 -11.31 -5.23 -9.30
CA ASP A 61 -11.41 -6.39 -8.40
C ASP A 61 -12.49 -6.23 -7.32
N TYR A 62 -12.84 -4.98 -6.98
CA TYR A 62 -13.78 -4.66 -5.90
C TYR A 62 -14.90 -3.74 -6.36
N ILE A 63 -16.14 -4.06 -5.98
CA ILE A 63 -17.31 -3.21 -6.16
C ILE A 63 -17.58 -2.45 -4.85
N PHE A 64 -17.64 -1.12 -4.96
CA PHE A 64 -18.09 -0.20 -3.93
C PHE A 64 -18.71 1.04 -4.57
N GLY A 65 -19.67 1.67 -3.89
CA GLY A 65 -20.37 2.85 -4.38
C GLY A 65 -19.53 4.13 -4.33
N ASP A 66 -19.93 5.13 -5.11
CA ASP A 66 -19.22 6.41 -5.24
C ASP A 66 -19.20 7.19 -3.92
N GLU A 67 -20.19 6.98 -3.05
CA GLU A 67 -20.26 7.50 -1.69
C GLU A 67 -19.06 7.09 -0.82
N HIS A 68 -18.38 6.00 -1.20
CA HIS A 68 -17.22 5.48 -0.48
C HIS A 68 -15.88 5.86 -1.13
N GLU A 69 -15.87 6.50 -2.31
CA GLU A 69 -14.62 6.89 -2.99
C GLU A 69 -13.72 7.76 -2.10
N ASN A 70 -14.30 8.75 -1.41
CA ASN A 70 -13.55 9.65 -0.56
C ASN A 70 -12.87 8.90 0.59
N HIS A 71 -13.55 7.89 1.15
CA HIS A 71 -12.97 7.02 2.16
C HIS A 71 -11.79 6.24 1.58
N VAL A 72 -11.95 5.63 0.40
CA VAL A 72 -10.87 4.87 -0.26
C VAL A 72 -9.67 5.77 -0.58
N LYS A 73 -9.89 6.98 -1.10
CA LYS A 73 -8.82 7.97 -1.35
C LYS A 73 -8.09 8.35 -0.06
N MET A 74 -8.81 8.52 1.05
CA MET A 74 -8.21 8.82 2.35
C MET A 74 -7.38 7.65 2.87
N GLU A 75 -7.91 6.44 2.78
CA GLU A 75 -7.26 5.22 3.24
C GLU A 75 -6.00 4.90 2.42
N ALA A 76 -6.07 5.03 1.09
CA ALA A 76 -4.92 4.93 0.19
C ALA A 76 -3.82 5.92 0.58
N GLY A 77 -4.18 7.17 0.88
CA GLY A 77 -3.24 8.18 1.36
C GLY A 77 -2.56 7.79 2.67
N ARG A 78 -3.34 7.30 3.64
CA ARG A 78 -2.84 6.84 4.95
C ARG A 78 -1.85 5.68 4.79
N LEU A 79 -2.22 4.68 3.97
CA LEU A 79 -1.39 3.50 3.70
C LEU A 79 -0.09 3.89 2.97
N PHE A 80 -0.19 4.76 1.96
CA PHE A 80 0.98 5.26 1.23
C PHE A 80 1.93 6.05 2.13
N THR A 81 1.41 6.97 2.96
CA THR A 81 2.24 7.72 3.92
C THR A 81 2.92 6.80 4.94
N THR A 82 2.21 5.77 5.42
CA THR A 82 2.75 4.77 6.34
C THR A 82 3.86 3.96 5.67
N PHE A 83 3.63 3.50 4.44
CA PHE A 83 4.61 2.80 3.61
C PHE A 83 5.85 3.67 3.40
N LYS A 84 5.69 4.90 2.91
CA LYS A 84 6.80 5.84 2.69
C LYS A 84 7.60 6.10 3.96
N THR A 85 6.93 6.37 5.08
CA THR A 85 7.60 6.61 6.36
C THR A 85 8.40 5.40 6.83
N THR A 86 7.82 4.20 6.67
CA THR A 86 8.49 2.93 7.02
C THR A 86 9.68 2.69 6.11
N PHE A 87 9.51 2.90 4.80
CA PHE A 87 10.55 2.71 3.81
C PHE A 87 11.72 3.67 4.02
N THR A 88 11.44 4.97 4.17
CA THR A 88 12.47 5.99 4.43
C THR A 88 13.22 5.68 5.73
N ARG A 89 12.52 5.27 6.78
CA ARG A 89 13.15 4.93 8.06
C ARG A 89 14.05 3.69 7.99
N LEU A 90 13.65 2.67 7.23
CA LEU A 90 14.36 1.38 7.19
C LEU A 90 15.45 1.31 6.13
N TYR A 91 15.31 2.05 5.03
CA TYR A 91 16.14 1.86 3.83
C TYR A 91 16.78 3.14 3.29
N MET A 92 16.34 4.34 3.70
CA MET A 92 16.90 5.61 3.19
C MET A 92 17.66 6.41 4.24
N ARG A 93 17.37 6.22 5.53
CA ARG A 93 18.11 6.88 6.63
C ARG A 93 19.33 6.06 7.02
N ASP A 94 20.30 6.00 6.12
CA ASP A 94 21.68 5.66 6.45
C ASP A 94 22.55 6.92 6.30
N THR A 95 22.49 7.77 7.32
CA THR A 95 23.52 8.78 7.61
C THR A 95 24.15 8.52 8.97
N ASN A 96 24.43 7.24 9.25
CA ASN A 96 25.56 6.84 10.09
C ASN A 96 26.04 5.47 9.59
N LEU A 97 27.17 5.53 8.89
CA LEU A 97 28.10 4.42 8.67
C LEU A 97 28.37 3.73 10.03
N ASP A 98 28.55 2.41 10.02
CA ASP A 98 28.91 1.54 11.16
C ASP A 98 27.81 0.69 11.81
N VAL A 99 26.84 0.18 11.05
CA VAL A 99 26.08 -1.00 11.50
C VAL A 99 26.15 -2.11 10.48
N VAL A 100 27.07 -3.03 10.76
CA VAL A 100 27.25 -4.38 10.21
C VAL A 100 26.01 -4.89 9.48
N ASP A 101 26.24 -5.23 8.21
CA ASP A 101 25.37 -5.98 7.32
C ASP A 101 24.81 -7.23 8.04
N LYS A 102 23.63 -7.09 8.63
CA LYS A 102 22.84 -8.23 9.11
C LYS A 102 21.82 -8.51 8.02
N SER A 103 21.98 -9.67 7.38
CA SER A 103 21.03 -10.21 6.41
C SER A 103 19.60 -10.04 6.93
N PRO A 104 18.62 -9.65 6.09
CA PRO A 104 17.25 -9.35 6.51
C PRO A 104 16.54 -10.42 7.36
N LYS A 105 17.05 -11.66 7.35
CA LYS A 105 16.55 -12.80 8.12
C LYS A 105 16.80 -12.68 9.63
N ASP A 106 17.83 -11.96 10.05
CA ASP A 106 18.24 -11.88 11.46
C ASP A 106 17.65 -10.66 12.21
N LYS A 107 16.97 -9.76 11.50
CA LYS A 107 16.37 -8.54 12.09
C LYS A 107 14.95 -8.74 12.65
N TYR A 108 14.28 -9.86 12.39
CA TYR A 108 12.87 -10.05 12.78
C TYR A 108 12.63 -11.37 13.52
N PRO A 109 12.07 -11.34 14.75
CA PRO A 109 11.57 -12.56 15.36
C PRO A 109 10.32 -13.05 14.60
N PRO A 110 10.13 -14.37 14.44
CA PRO A 110 9.20 -14.99 13.49
C PRO A 110 7.71 -14.69 13.70
N HIS A 111 7.33 -13.97 14.76
CA HIS A 111 5.95 -13.72 15.13
C HIS A 111 5.42 -12.33 14.73
N ARG A 112 6.23 -11.44 14.13
CA ARG A 112 5.78 -10.11 13.61
C ARG A 112 5.75 -9.96 12.09
N THR A 113 6.09 -11.01 11.35
CA THR A 113 6.17 -10.99 9.88
C THR A 113 4.81 -11.03 9.18
N ARG A 114 3.72 -11.35 9.90
CA ARG A 114 2.38 -11.47 9.28
C ARG A 114 1.77 -10.13 8.86
N ALA A 115 2.07 -9.04 9.59
CA ALA A 115 1.48 -7.73 9.33
C ALA A 115 2.26 -6.92 8.26
N LEU A 116 3.59 -7.05 8.21
CA LEU A 116 4.42 -6.35 7.21
C LEU A 116 4.56 -7.13 5.91
N GLY A 117 4.46 -8.46 5.94
CA GLY A 117 4.42 -9.28 4.73
C GLY A 117 3.20 -8.97 3.85
N CYS A 118 2.10 -8.49 4.42
CA CYS A 118 0.86 -8.23 3.66
C CYS A 118 0.94 -6.99 2.76
N LEU A 119 1.86 -6.03 3.02
CA LEU A 119 1.97 -4.81 2.22
C LEU A 119 2.92 -4.93 1.02
N CYS A 120 3.84 -5.90 1.00
CA CYS A 120 4.85 -6.02 -0.07
C CYS A 120 5.22 -7.47 -0.46
N SER A 121 4.53 -8.51 -0.01
CA SER A 121 4.83 -9.89 -0.46
C SER A 121 4.14 -10.22 -1.78
N SER A 122 4.64 -9.58 -2.84
CA SER A 122 4.76 -10.25 -4.12
C SER A 122 6.26 -10.25 -4.42
N GLU A 123 6.94 -11.33 -4.04
CA GLU A 123 8.38 -11.59 -4.27
C GLU A 123 8.80 -11.52 -5.75
N LYS A 124 7.86 -11.27 -6.67
CA LYS A 124 8.08 -11.06 -8.09
C LYS A 124 8.37 -9.59 -8.47
N GLY A 125 8.11 -8.62 -7.58
CA GLY A 125 8.28 -7.19 -7.87
C GLY A 125 9.68 -6.63 -7.62
N VAL A 126 10.40 -7.18 -6.64
CA VAL A 126 11.71 -6.63 -6.22
C VAL A 126 12.80 -6.87 -7.28
N ARG A 127 12.74 -7.97 -8.02
CA ARG A 127 13.75 -8.32 -9.04
C ARG A 127 13.67 -7.53 -10.35
N LYS A 128 12.70 -6.63 -10.51
CA LYS A 128 12.57 -5.80 -11.73
C LYS A 128 13.17 -4.41 -11.58
N ILE A 129 13.39 -3.92 -10.36
CA ILE A 129 13.90 -2.57 -10.10
C ILE A 129 15.44 -2.53 -10.19
N GLU A 130 16.13 -3.66 -9.97
CA GLU A 130 17.60 -3.75 -10.09
C GLU A 130 18.13 -3.80 -11.54
N LYS A 131 17.26 -3.83 -12.57
CA LYS A 131 17.68 -3.91 -13.98
C LYS A 131 17.53 -2.61 -14.77
N GLU A 132 17.08 -1.53 -14.15
CA GLU A 132 16.94 -0.21 -14.80
C GLU A 132 17.73 0.90 -14.08
N LEU A 133 18.77 0.53 -13.32
CA LEU A 133 19.82 1.43 -12.83
C LEU A 133 21.13 1.16 -13.58
#